data_AF-A0A9R0AZT3-F1
#
_entry.id   AF-A0A9R0AZT3-F1
#
_cell.length_a   1.000
_cell.length_b   1.000
_cell.length_c   1.000
_cell.angle_alpha   90.00
_cell.angle_beta   90.00
_cell.angle_gamma   90.00
#
_symmetry.space_group_name_H-M   'P 1'
#
loop_
_entity.id
_entity.type
_entity.pdbx_description
1 polymer ?
#
loop_
_entity_poly.entity_id
_entity_poly.type
_entity_poly.pdbx_seq_one_letter_code
_entity_poly.pdbx_strand_id
1 'polypeptide(L)'
;MGFITAVLQSSARQNNVSVDTLSWEFTVNTMDDKNLLFPPKDGVLIPGLYLEGAGWDKKASCLVEAKPLPLVCPMPSIHFRPVESLKRVSKSEYTVLHTSLCY
;
A
#
# COMPACT_ATOMS: atom_id res chain seq x y z
N MET A 1 5.40 -14.73 15.44
CA MET A 1 4.30 -14.27 14.58
C MET A 1 4.62 -12.85 14.13
N GLY A 2 4.53 -12.55 12.83
CA GLY A 2 4.78 -11.20 12.31
C GLY A 2 3.53 -10.30 12.40
N PHE A 3 3.73 -8.98 12.44
CA PHE A 3 2.64 -8.00 12.51
C PHE A 3 1.62 -8.16 11.38
N ILE A 4 2.09 -8.20 10.13
CA ILE A 4 1.25 -8.38 8.93
C ILE A 4 0.47 -9.70 8.98
N THR A 5 1.09 -10.79 9.43
CA THR A 5 0.41 -12.08 9.60
C THR A 5 -0.69 -11.98 10.66
N ALA A 6 -0.45 -11.28 11.77
CA ALA A 6 -1.45 -11.10 12.82
C ALA A 6 -2.67 -10.31 12.32
N VAL A 7 -2.47 -9.32 11.44
CA VAL A 7 -3.57 -8.57 10.81
C VAL A 7 -4.43 -9.49 9.92
N LEU A 8 -3.84 -10.34 9.08
CA LEU A 8 -4.59 -11.33 8.29
C LEU A 8 -5.38 -12.28 9.18
N GLN A 9 -4.75 -12.80 10.23
CA GLN A 9 -5.38 -13.72 11.17
C GLN A 9 -6.56 -13.07 11.90
N SER A 10 -6.42 -11.81 12.29
CA SER A 10 -7.50 -11.04 12.91
C SER A 10 -8.66 -10.80 11.94
N SER A 11 -8.36 -10.39 10.71
CA SER A 11 -9.38 -10.15 9.67
C SER A 11 -10.11 -11.43 9.26
N ALA A 12 -9.40 -12.55 9.11
CA ALA A 12 -9.99 -13.85 8.82
C ALA A 12 -10.99 -14.28 9.90
N ARG A 13 -10.64 -14.10 11.17
CA ARG A 13 -11.53 -14.39 12.32
C ARG A 13 -12.74 -13.46 12.34
N GLN A 14 -12.58 -12.17 12.06
CA GLN A 14 -13.68 -11.20 12.04
C GLN A 14 -14.67 -11.47 10.89
N ASN A 15 -14.16 -11.89 9.73
CA ASN A 15 -14.98 -12.15 8.54
C ASN A 15 -15.41 -13.62 8.41
N ASN A 16 -15.01 -14.48 9.34
CA ASN A 16 -15.30 -15.93 9.34
C ASN A 16 -14.88 -16.64 8.02
N VAL A 17 -13.71 -16.27 7.50
CA VAL A 17 -13.10 -16.84 6.28
C VAL A 17 -11.77 -17.51 6.61
N SER A 18 -11.25 -18.34 5.70
CA SER A 18 -9.90 -18.89 5.85
C SER A 18 -8.85 -17.81 5.60
N VAL A 19 -7.73 -17.86 6.31
CA VAL A 19 -6.60 -16.96 6.06
C VAL A 19 -6.03 -17.18 4.65
N ASP A 20 -6.14 -18.41 4.11
CA ASP A 20 -5.65 -18.76 2.78
C ASP A 20 -6.47 -18.11 1.66
N THR A 21 -7.70 -17.68 1.94
CA THR A 21 -8.54 -16.97 0.97
C THR A 21 -8.31 -15.46 1.00
N LEU A 22 -7.50 -14.95 1.93
CA LEU A 22 -7.20 -13.52 2.02
C LEU A 22 -6.01 -13.13 1.14
N SER A 23 -6.01 -11.89 0.68
CA SER A 23 -4.91 -11.26 -0.03
C SER A 23 -4.81 -9.79 0.35
N TRP A 24 -3.70 -9.15 0.01
CA TRP A 24 -3.47 -7.74 0.31
C TRP A 24 -3.92 -6.85 -0.83
N GLU A 25 -4.62 -5.78 -0.46
CA GLU A 25 -4.84 -4.61 -1.28
C GLU A 25 -4.09 -3.43 -0.65
N PHE A 26 -3.35 -2.69 -1.49
CA PHE A 26 -2.54 -1.55 -1.05
C PHE A 26 -3.10 -0.27 -1.66
N THR A 27 -3.40 0.71 -0.82
CA THR A 27 -3.83 2.04 -1.28
C THR A 27 -2.89 3.09 -0.70
N VAL A 28 -2.32 3.93 -1.55
CA VAL A 28 -1.50 5.06 -1.09
C VAL A 28 -2.45 6.13 -0.56
N ASN A 29 -2.28 6.50 0.70
CA ASN A 29 -3.04 7.59 1.29
C ASN A 29 -2.37 8.92 0.95
N THR A 30 -3.07 9.78 0.23
CA THR A 30 -2.57 11.10 -0.18
C THR A 30 -2.82 12.17 0.88
N MET A 31 -3.57 11.86 1.94
CA MET A 31 -3.78 12.76 3.06
C MET A 31 -2.54 12.82 3.95
N ASP A 32 -2.24 14.02 4.46
CA ASP A 32 -1.18 14.20 5.44
C ASP A 32 -1.44 13.34 6.68
N ASP A 33 -0.40 12.66 7.15
CA ASP A 33 -0.46 11.75 8.32
C ASP A 33 -1.05 12.42 9.57
N LYS A 34 -0.94 13.75 9.67
CA LYS A 34 -1.49 14.57 10.77
C LYS A 34 -3.02 14.64 10.77
N ASN A 35 -3.66 14.42 9.63
CA ASN A 35 -5.12 14.44 9.49
C ASN A 35 -5.73 13.05 9.65
N LEU A 36 -4.93 12.04 9.99
CA LEU A 36 -5.41 10.69 10.23
C LEU A 36 -6.00 10.56 11.64
N LEU A 37 -7.20 11.11 11.80
CA LEU A 37 -7.89 11.17 13.08
C LEU A 37 -8.51 9.83 13.49
N PHE A 38 -8.70 8.90 12.55
CA PHE A 38 -9.40 7.65 12.77
C PHE A 38 -8.66 6.44 12.19
N PRO A 39 -8.63 5.31 12.92
CA PRO A 39 -8.10 4.07 12.37
C PRO A 39 -8.94 3.63 11.16
N PRO A 40 -8.33 2.96 10.16
CA PRO A 40 -9.09 2.42 9.04
C PRO A 40 -10.09 1.39 9.55
N LYS A 41 -11.26 1.31 8.89
CA LYS A 41 -12.32 0.36 9.24
C LYS A 41 -11.85 -1.10 9.14
N ASP A 42 -10.94 -1.38 8.22
CA ASP A 42 -10.35 -2.70 8.01
C ASP A 42 -8.88 -2.55 7.60
N GLY A 43 -8.03 -3.49 8.02
CA GLY A 43 -6.59 -3.46 7.78
C GLY A 43 -5.83 -2.47 8.66
N VAL A 44 -4.66 -2.04 8.18
CA VAL A 44 -3.73 -1.19 8.93
C VAL A 44 -3.12 -0.12 8.04
N LEU A 45 -2.94 1.09 8.57
CA LEU A 45 -2.17 2.12 7.90
C LEU A 45 -0.73 2.09 8.38
N ILE A 46 0.22 2.06 7.46
CA ILE A 46 1.66 2.01 7.75
C ILE A 46 2.31 3.31 7.26
N PRO A 47 2.63 4.24 8.18
CA PRO A 47 3.43 5.43 7.88
C PRO A 47 4.93 5.10 7.88
N GLY A 48 5.75 6.06 7.42
CA GLY A 48 7.21 5.97 7.53
C GLY A 48 7.86 4.99 6.56
N LEU A 49 7.18 4.69 5.45
CA LEU A 49 7.75 3.93 4.34
C LEU A 49 8.65 4.83 3.49
N TYR A 50 9.68 4.22 2.91
CA TYR A 50 10.63 4.90 2.05
C TYR A 50 10.77 4.13 0.74
N LEU A 51 10.99 4.87 -0.35
CA LEU A 51 11.33 4.31 -1.66
C LEU A 51 12.81 4.51 -1.91
N GLU A 52 13.47 3.45 -2.36
CA GLU A 52 14.85 3.48 -2.83
C GLU A 52 14.87 3.32 -4.36
N GLY A 53 15.67 4.13 -5.06
CA GLY A 53 15.76 4.07 -6.52
C GLY A 53 14.55 4.64 -7.28
N ALA A 54 13.62 5.29 -6.57
CA ALA A 54 12.52 6.06 -7.16
C ALA A 54 12.19 7.27 -6.28
N GLY A 55 11.56 8.29 -6.89
CA GLY A 55 10.92 9.39 -6.21
C GLY A 55 9.41 9.17 -6.06
N TRP A 56 8.78 9.88 -5.14
CA TRP A 56 7.32 10.00 -5.06
C TRP A 56 6.89 11.46 -5.25
N ASP A 57 6.03 11.73 -6.23
CA ASP A 57 5.37 13.02 -6.36
C ASP A 57 4.06 13.04 -5.55
N LYS A 58 4.05 13.81 -4.46
CA LYS A 58 2.87 13.97 -3.59
C LYS A 58 1.70 14.65 -4.29
N LYS A 59 1.95 15.56 -5.25
CA LYS A 59 0.90 16.29 -5.97
C LYS A 59 0.26 15.42 -7.03
N ALA A 60 1.08 14.73 -7.82
CA ALA A 60 0.60 13.82 -8.86
C ALA A 60 0.21 12.43 -8.30
N SER A 61 0.54 12.13 -7.05
CA SER A 61 0.31 10.84 -6.39
C SER A 61 0.85 9.66 -7.20
N CYS A 62 2.06 9.82 -7.74
CA CYS A 62 2.70 8.84 -8.61
C CYS A 62 4.20 8.69 -8.33
N LEU A 63 4.76 7.60 -8.83
CA LEU A 63 6.20 7.37 -8.86
C LEU A 63 6.85 8.26 -9.91
N VAL A 64 8.01 8.81 -9.57
CA VAL A 64 8.85 9.59 -10.47
C VAL A 64 10.28 9.06 -10.43
N GLU A 65 11.10 9.49 -11.38
CA GLU A 65 12.51 9.11 -11.42
C GLU A 65 13.24 9.54 -10.14
N ALA A 66 14.20 8.71 -9.71
CA ALA A 66 15.03 9.01 -8.56
C ALA A 66 15.85 10.28 -8.81
N LYS A 67 15.93 11.14 -7.80
CA LYS A 67 16.89 12.25 -7.84
C LYS A 67 18.30 11.70 -7.61
N PRO A 68 19.35 12.30 -8.21
CA PRO A 68 20.73 11.84 -8.06
C PRO A 68 21.16 11.69 -6.59
N LEU A 69 20.64 12.56 -5.72
CA LEU A 69 20.66 12.43 -4.26
C LEU A 69 19.39 13.10 -3.70
N PRO A 70 18.80 12.62 -2.58
CA PRO A 70 19.07 11.36 -1.87
C PRO A 70 18.49 10.14 -2.61
N LEU A 71 19.15 8.98 -2.47
CA LEU A 71 18.70 7.70 -3.07
C LEU A 71 17.42 7.14 -2.45
N VAL A 72 17.04 7.66 -1.29
CA VAL A 72 15.88 7.26 -0.52
C VAL A 72 14.94 8.45 -0.40
N CYS A 73 13.66 8.27 -0.73
CA CYS A 73 12.64 9.30 -0.55
C CYS A 73 11.48 8.81 0.33
N PRO A 74 10.88 9.69 1.16
CA PRO A 74 9.74 9.32 1.99
C PRO A 74 8.49 9.12 1.12
N MET A 75 7.79 8.01 1.35
CA MET A 75 6.53 7.68 0.72
C MET A 75 5.35 8.10 1.62
N PRO A 76 4.18 8.45 1.06
CA PRO A 76 2.99 8.61 1.88
C PRO A 76 2.61 7.30 2.56
N SER A 77 1.82 7.42 3.63
CA SER A 77 1.28 6.25 4.33
C SER A 77 0.53 5.33 3.38
N ILE A 78 0.79 4.03 3.49
CA ILE A 78 0.07 3.01 2.70
C ILE A 78 -0.92 2.30 3.59
N HIS A 79 -2.15 2.15 3.09
CA HIS A 79 -3.18 1.34 3.72
C HIS A 79 -3.08 -0.10 3.21
N PHE A 80 -2.81 -1.01 4.14
CA PHE A 80 -2.73 -2.45 3.94
C PHE A 80 -4.08 -3.04 4.33
N ARG A 81 -4.92 -3.33 3.32
CA ARG A 81 -6.26 -3.89 3.54
C ARG A 81 -6.28 -5.38 3.19
N PRO A 82 -6.68 -6.27 4.12
CA PRO A 82 -6.97 -7.65 3.78
C PRO A 82 -8.28 -7.71 2.99
N VAL A 83 -8.28 -8.44 1.88
CA VAL A 83 -9.46 -8.64 1.03
C VAL A 83 -9.60 -10.12 0.70
N GLU A 84 -10.84 -10.60 0.59
CA GLU A 84 -11.09 -11.96 0.13
C GLU A 84 -10.79 -12.07 -1.37
N SER A 85 -9.91 -13.00 -1.74
CA SER A 85 -9.56 -13.31 -3.12
C SER A 85 -10.70 -14.09 -3.79
N LEU A 86 -11.70 -13.35 -4.29
CA LEU A 86 -12.68 -13.87 -5.23
C LEU A 86 -11.98 -14.26 -6.53
N LYS A 87 -11.46 -15.50 -6.63
CA LYS A 87 -10.80 -16.08 -7.82
C LYS A 87 -10.19 -15.02 -8.74
N ARG A 88 -9.21 -14.27 -8.23
CA ARG A 88 -8.47 -13.33 -9.07
C ARG A 88 -7.70 -14.19 -10.07
N VAL A 89 -8.15 -14.19 -11.34
CA VAL A 89 -7.24 -14.36 -12.46
C VAL A 89 -6.01 -13.54 -12.10
N SER A 90 -4.83 -14.16 -12.21
CA SER A 90 -3.51 -13.59 -11.94
C SER A 90 -3.29 -12.32 -12.76
N LYS A 91 -3.96 -11.23 -12.42
CA LYS A 91 -3.61 -9.90 -12.83
C LYS A 91 -2.71 -9.41 -11.71
N SER A 92 -1.48 -9.90 -11.73
CA SER A 92 -0.36 -9.11 -11.25
C SER A 92 -0.28 -7.88 -12.17
N GLU A 93 -1.25 -6.97 -12.02
CA GLU A 93 -1.09 -5.61 -12.47
C GLU A 93 -0.12 -4.99 -11.46
N TYR A 94 1.16 -5.28 -11.66
CA TYR A 94 2.15 -4.24 -11.54
C TYR A 94 1.75 -3.22 -12.59
N THR A 95 0.79 -2.36 -12.28
CA THR A 95 0.71 -1.08 -12.94
C THR A 95 1.93 -0.32 -12.45
N VAL A 96 3.11 -0.68 -13.01
CA VAL A 96 4.08 0.31 -13.41
C VAL A 96 3.23 1.29 -14.18
N LEU A 97 2.85 2.38 -13.51
CA LEU A 97 2.10 3.47 -14.11
C LEU A 97 2.72 3.66 -15.47
N HIS A 98 1.91 3.32 -16.47
CA HIS A 98 2.25 3.34 -17.87
C HIS A 98 3.13 4.57 -18.04
N THR A 99 4.37 4.34 -18.48
CA THR A 99 5.38 5.35 -18.84
C THR A 99 4.79 6.26 -19.91
N SER A 100 3.81 7.06 -19.52
CA SER A 100 3.40 8.27 -20.19
C SER A 100 4.41 9.25 -19.66
N LEU A 101 5.54 9.27 -20.36
CA LEU A 101 6.49 10.36 -20.43
C LEU A 101 5.87 11.66 -19.91
N CYS A 102 6.12 11.98 -18.65
CA CYS A 102 6.29 13.37 -18.26
C CYS A 102 7.72 13.72 -18.67
N TYR A 103 7.92 13.89 -19.98
CA TYR A 103 9.03 14.66 -20.53
C TYR A 103 8.45 15.99 -21.00
#